data_AF-A0A2P4NPV3-F1
#
_entry.id   AF-A0A2P4NPV3-F1
#
_cell.length_a   1.000
_cell.length_b   1.000
_cell.length_c   1.000
_cell.angle_alpha   90.00
_cell.angle_beta   90.00
_cell.angle_gamma   90.00
#
_symmetry.space_group_name_H-M   'P 1'
#
loop_
_entity.id
_entity.type
_entity.pdbx_description
1 polymer ?
#
loop_
_entity_poly.entity_id
_entity_poly.type
_entity_poly.pdbx_seq_one_letter_code
_entity_poly.pdbx_strand_id
1 'polypeptide(L)'
;ATTNYYTEHAPEDLVATWDIELDAETEPRDTSAAALAAYGLCRLPDVPECENLRGTGAEILDSLLESYLVTDEDDERRGMVRHGCFNKPGEYVTDNGLVWTDYYVAYTLWSLLSDR
;
A
#
# COMPACT_ATOMS: atom_id res chain seq x y z
N ALA A 1 -17.55 0.99 -5.51
CA ALA A 1 -17.93 2.04 -4.52
C ALA A 1 -16.75 2.35 -3.61
N THR A 2 -16.34 1.45 -2.71
CA THR A 2 -15.18 1.67 -1.82
C THR A 2 -13.87 1.88 -2.58
N THR A 3 -13.53 1.00 -3.53
CA THR A 3 -12.32 1.14 -4.34
C THR A 3 -12.33 2.42 -5.17
N ASN A 4 -13.47 2.76 -5.79
CA ASN A 4 -13.61 4.00 -6.56
C ASN A 4 -13.35 5.22 -5.68
N TYR A 5 -13.94 5.28 -4.49
CA TYR A 5 -13.70 6.38 -3.55
C TYR A 5 -12.21 6.46 -3.20
N TYR A 6 -11.56 5.34 -2.92
CA TYR A 6 -10.11 5.30 -2.69
C TYR A 6 -9.33 5.88 -3.86
N THR A 7 -9.55 5.39 -5.08
CA THR A 7 -8.81 5.84 -6.28
C THR A 7 -9.10 7.29 -6.68
N GLU A 8 -10.30 7.80 -6.35
CA GLU A 8 -10.70 9.18 -6.63
C GLU A 8 -10.10 10.20 -5.65
N HIS A 9 -9.72 9.76 -4.44
CA HIS A 9 -9.23 10.64 -3.38
C HIS A 9 -7.75 10.38 -3.02
N ALA A 10 -7.19 9.23 -3.39
CA ALA A 10 -5.77 8.97 -3.23
C ALA A 10 -4.93 9.82 -4.20
N PRO A 11 -3.66 10.12 -3.86
CA PRO A 11 -2.72 10.75 -4.78
C PRO A 11 -2.44 9.88 -6.01
N GLU A 12 -1.70 10.42 -6.99
CA GLU A 12 -1.40 9.74 -8.26
C GLU A 12 -0.69 8.39 -8.07
N ASP A 13 0.14 8.26 -7.03
CA ASP A 13 0.83 7.03 -6.65
C ASP A 13 -0.07 5.99 -5.93
N LEU A 14 -1.35 6.31 -5.72
CA LEU A 14 -2.33 5.50 -5.00
C LEU A 14 -1.95 5.12 -3.57
N VAL A 15 -1.04 5.86 -2.93
CA VAL A 15 -0.67 5.67 -1.52
C VAL A 15 -1.23 6.83 -0.70
N ALA A 16 -2.40 6.65 -0.10
CA ALA A 16 -3.04 7.74 0.64
C ALA A 16 -2.25 8.22 1.87
N THR A 17 -2.59 9.43 2.33
CA THR A 17 -2.30 9.90 3.69
C THR A 17 -3.01 9.05 4.73
N TRP A 18 -2.60 9.18 5.99
CA TRP A 18 -3.24 8.51 7.13
C TRP A 18 -4.76 8.77 7.24
N ASP A 19 -5.22 9.90 6.71
CA ASP A 19 -6.62 10.22 6.43
C ASP A 19 -6.71 10.70 4.98
N ILE A 20 -7.50 10.01 4.16
CA ILE A 20 -7.55 10.17 2.70
C ILE A 20 -8.11 11.52 2.24
N GLU A 21 -8.79 12.27 3.13
CA GLU A 21 -9.30 13.60 2.80
C GLU A 21 -8.24 14.70 2.97
N LEU A 22 -7.04 14.36 3.46
CA LEU A 22 -5.97 15.31 3.75
C LEU A 22 -4.95 15.45 2.60
N ASP A 23 -4.26 16.58 2.60
CA ASP A 23 -3.26 16.91 1.59
C ASP A 23 -1.93 16.16 1.84
N ALA A 24 -1.57 15.32 0.87
CA ALA A 24 -0.36 14.51 0.84
C ALA A 24 0.96 15.30 0.84
N GLU A 25 0.95 16.61 0.54
CA GLU A 25 2.14 17.46 0.66
C GLU A 25 2.40 17.89 2.12
N THR A 26 1.38 17.86 2.97
CA THR A 26 1.45 18.40 4.34
C THR A 26 1.23 17.37 5.44
N GLU A 27 0.64 16.23 5.09
CA GLU A 27 0.29 15.16 6.03
C GLU A 27 1.04 13.86 5.70
N PRO A 28 1.36 13.03 6.71
CA PRO A 28 2.10 11.80 6.47
C PRO A 28 1.28 10.80 5.64
N ARG A 29 1.99 10.10 4.75
CA ARG A 29 1.47 8.92 4.06
C ARG A 29 1.21 7.79 5.06
N ASP A 30 0.33 6.86 4.67
CA ASP A 30 0.22 5.57 5.34
C ASP A 30 0.28 4.43 4.31
N THR A 31 1.50 3.91 4.09
CA THR A 31 1.69 2.74 3.23
C THR A 31 0.95 1.50 3.73
N SER A 32 0.55 1.46 5.00
CA SER A 32 -0.16 0.30 5.54
C SER A 32 -1.60 0.17 5.01
N ALA A 33 -2.30 1.31 4.84
CA ALA A 33 -3.60 1.35 4.19
C ALA A 33 -3.52 0.90 2.72
N ALA A 34 -2.51 1.39 1.98
CA ALA A 34 -2.26 0.99 0.60
C ALA A 34 -1.94 -0.52 0.50
N ALA A 35 -1.11 -1.06 1.41
CA ALA A 35 -0.77 -2.48 1.43
C ALA A 35 -1.99 -3.37 1.67
N LEU A 36 -2.90 -2.96 2.56
CA LEU A 36 -4.17 -3.66 2.80
C LEU A 36 -5.11 -3.60 1.58
N ALA A 37 -5.18 -2.46 0.90
CA ALA A 37 -5.95 -2.30 -0.33
C ALA A 37 -5.43 -3.22 -1.45
N ALA A 38 -4.11 -3.19 -1.70
CA ALA A 38 -3.46 -4.10 -2.65
C ALA A 38 -3.72 -5.57 -2.30
N TYR A 39 -3.51 -5.95 -1.03
CA TYR A 39 -3.76 -7.31 -0.55
C TYR A 39 -5.18 -7.80 -0.85
N GLY A 40 -6.20 -6.99 -0.53
CA GLY A 40 -7.59 -7.35 -0.77
C GLY A 40 -7.93 -7.47 -2.25
N LEU A 41 -7.49 -6.48 -3.04
CA LEU A 41 -7.83 -6.35 -4.45
C LEU A 41 -7.14 -7.39 -5.34
N CYS A 42 -5.83 -7.62 -5.14
CA CYS A 42 -5.07 -8.62 -5.91
C CYS A 42 -5.62 -10.04 -5.75
N ARG A 43 -6.26 -10.33 -4.61
CA ARG A 43 -6.79 -11.65 -4.23
C ARG A 43 -8.25 -11.86 -4.59
N LEU A 44 -8.87 -10.93 -5.31
CA LEU A 44 -10.21 -11.15 -5.85
C LEU A 44 -10.19 -12.30 -6.88
N PRO A 45 -11.33 -12.99 -7.08
CA PRO A 45 -11.42 -14.08 -8.05
C PRO A 45 -11.07 -13.64 -9.47
N ASP A 46 -10.50 -14.57 -10.25
CA ASP A 46 -10.21 -14.35 -11.66
C ASP A 46 -11.48 -14.48 -12.52
N VAL A 47 -12.34 -13.46 -12.42
CA VAL A 47 -13.60 -13.33 -13.17
C VAL A 47 -13.70 -11.93 -13.77
N PRO A 48 -14.38 -11.76 -14.92
CA PRO A 48 -14.45 -10.46 -15.62
C PRO A 48 -14.93 -9.29 -14.75
N GLU A 49 -15.82 -9.55 -13.80
CA GLU A 49 -16.35 -8.52 -12.89
C GLU A 49 -15.30 -7.97 -11.91
N CYS A 50 -14.20 -8.71 -11.69
CA CYS A 50 -13.13 -8.34 -10.77
C CYS A 50 -11.86 -7.86 -11.49
N GLU A 51 -11.78 -7.94 -12.82
CA GLU A 51 -10.56 -7.64 -13.58
C GLU A 51 -10.02 -6.23 -13.28
N ASN A 52 -10.87 -5.21 -13.37
CA ASN A 52 -10.48 -3.83 -13.06
C ASN A 52 -10.04 -3.65 -11.60
N LEU A 53 -10.72 -4.32 -10.66
CA LEU A 53 -10.37 -4.23 -9.24
C LEU A 53 -9.01 -4.88 -8.96
N ARG A 54 -8.73 -6.03 -9.58
CA ARG A 54 -7.41 -6.68 -9.51
C ARG A 54 -6.33 -5.81 -10.13
N GLY A 55 -6.63 -5.14 -11.25
CA GLY A 55 -5.76 -4.16 -11.89
C GLY A 55 -5.39 -3.02 -10.93
N THR A 56 -6.37 -2.38 -10.29
CA THR A 56 -6.11 -1.36 -9.26
C THR A 56 -5.27 -1.91 -8.10
N GLY A 57 -5.52 -3.15 -7.67
CA GLY A 57 -4.69 -3.79 -6.64
C GLY A 57 -3.22 -3.92 -7.05
N ALA A 58 -2.99 -4.30 -8.30
CA ALA A 58 -1.64 -4.43 -8.86
C ALA A 58 -0.95 -3.06 -8.98
N GLU A 59 -1.64 -2.02 -9.42
CA GLU A 59 -1.11 -0.65 -9.49
C GLU A 59 -0.67 -0.13 -8.10
N ILE A 60 -1.48 -0.38 -7.05
CA ILE A 60 -1.12 -0.02 -5.67
C ILE A 60 0.11 -0.81 -5.20
N LEU A 61 0.14 -2.12 -5.50
CA LEU A 61 1.28 -2.97 -5.13
C LEU A 61 2.57 -2.50 -5.82
N ASP A 62 2.51 -2.22 -7.13
CA ASP A 62 3.66 -1.73 -7.90
C ASP A 62 4.19 -0.41 -7.31
N SER A 63 3.31 0.53 -6.98
CA SER A 63 3.69 1.78 -6.31
C SER A 63 4.46 1.53 -4.99
N LEU A 64 3.95 0.64 -4.14
CA LEU A 64 4.61 0.26 -2.88
C LEU A 64 6.01 -0.35 -3.12
N LEU A 65 6.15 -1.19 -4.13
CA LEU A 65 7.42 -1.86 -4.44
C LEU A 65 8.44 -0.93 -5.08
N GLU A 66 8.00 -0.02 -5.96
CA GLU A 66 8.89 0.88 -6.69
C GLU A 66 9.33 2.07 -5.84
N SER A 67 8.42 2.63 -5.02
CA SER A 67 8.66 3.92 -4.35
C SER A 67 8.90 3.81 -2.85
N TYR A 68 8.43 2.72 -2.20
CA TYR A 68 8.41 2.64 -0.72
C TYR A 68 9.24 1.48 -0.15
N LEU A 69 9.45 0.40 -0.92
CA LEU A 69 10.25 -0.74 -0.49
C LEU A 69 11.75 -0.42 -0.51
N VAL A 70 12.45 -0.72 0.58
CA VAL A 70 13.91 -0.64 0.62
C VAL A 70 14.52 -1.85 -0.07
N THR A 71 15.11 -1.62 -1.25
CA THR A 71 15.75 -2.66 -2.07
C THR A 71 17.27 -2.62 -2.05
N ASP A 72 17.87 -1.54 -1.56
CA ASP A 72 19.32 -1.39 -1.40
C ASP A 72 19.89 -2.52 -0.54
N GLU A 73 20.94 -3.17 -1.05
CA GLU A 73 21.54 -4.34 -0.41
C GLU A 73 22.32 -3.99 0.85
N ASP A 74 22.82 -2.75 0.93
CA ASP A 74 23.67 -2.25 2.02
C ASP A 74 22.86 -1.47 3.08
N ASP A 75 21.56 -1.22 2.86
CA ASP A 75 20.69 -0.55 3.84
C ASP A 75 20.21 -1.56 4.91
N GLU A 76 20.43 -1.25 6.19
CA GLU A 76 20.00 -2.09 7.32
C GLU A 76 18.49 -2.33 7.37
N ARG A 77 17.71 -1.48 6.68
CA ARG A 77 16.25 -1.56 6.57
C ARG A 77 15.79 -2.31 5.31
N ARG A 78 16.69 -2.98 4.58
CA ARG A 78 16.34 -3.77 3.39
C ARG A 78 15.14 -4.67 3.67
N GLY A 79 14.16 -4.62 2.78
CA GLY A 79 12.90 -5.38 2.88
C GLY A 79 11.78 -4.65 3.64
N MET A 80 12.06 -3.51 4.27
CA MET A 80 11.05 -2.67 4.92
C MET A 80 10.30 -1.81 3.88
N VAL A 81 9.00 -1.63 4.07
CA VAL A 81 8.20 -0.63 3.35
C VAL A 81 8.09 0.64 4.21
N ARG A 82 8.59 1.77 3.68
CA ARG A 82 8.67 3.06 4.40
C ARG A 82 7.31 3.77 4.49
N HIS A 83 7.25 4.87 5.24
CA HIS A 83 6.14 5.85 5.23
C HIS A 83 4.77 5.32 5.68
N GLY A 84 4.77 4.45 6.70
CA GLY A 84 3.58 4.06 7.43
C GLY A 84 3.29 5.03 8.58
N CYS A 85 2.00 5.23 8.88
CA CYS A 85 1.55 6.11 9.96
C CYS A 85 0.56 5.38 10.88
N PHE A 86 0.97 5.13 12.13
CA PHE A 86 0.17 4.35 13.08
C PHE A 86 -0.87 5.21 13.82
N ASN A 87 -0.49 6.38 14.34
CA ASN A 87 -1.41 7.25 15.07
C ASN A 87 -1.02 8.73 14.94
N LYS A 88 -1.50 9.39 13.88
CA LYS A 88 -1.31 10.83 13.70
C LYS A 88 -1.99 11.68 14.77
N PRO A 89 -3.27 11.47 15.14
CA PRO A 89 -3.92 12.28 16.19
C PRO A 89 -3.19 12.27 17.54
N GLY A 90 -2.48 11.18 17.84
CA GLY A 90 -1.65 11.06 19.05
C GLY A 90 -0.17 11.42 18.85
N GLU A 91 0.24 11.91 17.66
CA GLU A 91 1.64 12.18 17.28
C GLU A 91 2.59 11.00 17.60
N TYR A 92 2.13 9.78 17.33
CA TYR A 92 2.83 8.56 17.70
C TYR A 92 3.06 7.67 16.48
N VAL A 93 4.34 7.48 16.13
CA VAL A 93 4.78 6.63 15.01
C VAL A 93 4.12 7.07 13.69
N THR A 94 4.42 8.30 13.26
CA THR A 94 3.74 8.98 12.14
C THR A 94 4.45 8.88 10.79
N ASP A 95 5.72 8.49 10.76
CA ASP A 95 6.48 8.18 9.54
C ASP A 95 7.51 7.09 9.82
N ASN A 96 7.09 5.81 9.75
CA ASN A 96 7.90 4.66 10.11
C ASN A 96 7.61 3.46 9.21
N GLY A 97 8.51 2.46 9.22
CA GLY A 97 8.13 1.12 8.78
C GLY A 97 7.16 0.48 9.77
N LEU A 98 6.17 -0.26 9.27
CA LEU A 98 5.17 -0.94 10.09
C LEU A 98 5.14 -2.43 9.71
N VAL A 99 5.26 -3.30 10.71
CA VAL A 99 5.42 -4.75 10.50
C VAL A 99 4.25 -5.37 9.71
N TRP A 100 3.04 -4.83 9.87
CA TRP A 100 1.89 -5.30 9.10
C TRP A 100 1.97 -4.87 7.63
N THR A 101 2.52 -3.71 7.31
CA THR A 101 2.77 -3.29 5.92
C THR A 101 3.70 -4.29 5.23
N ASP A 102 4.83 -4.62 5.87
CA ASP A 102 5.79 -5.59 5.35
C ASP A 102 5.13 -6.96 5.13
N TYR A 103 4.32 -7.42 6.10
CA TYR A 103 3.58 -8.67 6.00
C TYR A 103 2.61 -8.67 4.81
N TYR A 104 1.76 -7.65 4.67
CA TYR A 104 0.74 -7.62 3.62
C TYR A 104 1.35 -7.48 2.23
N VAL A 105 2.42 -6.70 2.08
CA VAL A 105 3.15 -6.61 0.80
C VAL A 105 3.80 -7.96 0.46
N ALA A 106 4.56 -8.54 1.39
CA ALA A 106 5.27 -9.79 1.15
C ALA A 106 4.30 -10.95 0.85
N TYR A 107 3.20 -11.04 1.60
CA TYR A 107 2.20 -12.08 1.38
C TYR A 107 1.47 -11.89 0.05
N THR A 108 1.14 -10.66 -0.34
CA THR A 108 0.49 -10.37 -1.64
C THR A 108 1.40 -10.81 -2.78
N LEU A 109 2.69 -10.40 -2.75
CA LEU A 109 3.70 -10.87 -3.70
C LEU A 109 3.80 -12.38 -3.76
N TRP A 110 3.91 -13.03 -2.60
CA TRP A 110 3.98 -14.49 -2.52
C TRP A 110 2.76 -15.15 -3.16
N SER A 111 1.56 -14.65 -2.89
CA SER A 111 0.32 -15.21 -3.45
C SER A 111 0.28 -15.09 -4.98
N LEU A 112 0.65 -13.93 -5.54
CA LEU A 112 0.69 -13.70 -6.99
C LEU A 112 1.76 -14.54 -7.69
N LEU A 113 2.88 -14.83 -7.02
CA LEU A 113 3.94 -15.68 -7.55
C LEU A 113 3.63 -17.18 -7.41
N SER A 114 2.80 -17.57 -6.44
CA SER A 114 2.45 -18.96 -6.16
C SER A 114 1.23 -19.46 -6.94
N ASP A 115 0.34 -18.55 -7.36
CA ASP A 115 -0.81 -18.85 -8.23
C ASP A 115 -0.43 -18.90 -9.73
N ARG A 116 0.86 -18.99 -10.06
CA ARG A 116 1.37 -19.18 -11.43
C ARG A 116 1.63 -20.64 -11.79
#